data_AF-A0A8T5W2Z7-F1
#
_entry.id   AF-A0A8T5W2Z7-F1
#
_cell.length_a   1.000
_cell.length_b   1.000
_cell.length_c   1.000
_cell.angle_alpha   90.00
_cell.angle_beta   90.00
_cell.angle_gamma   90.00
#
_symmetry.space_group_name_H-M   'P 1'
#
loop_
_entity.id
_entity.type
_entity.pdbx_description
1 polymer ?
#
loop_
_entity_poly.entity_id
_entity_poly.type
_entity_poly.pdbx_seq_one_letter_code
_entity_poly.pdbx_strand_id
1 'polypeptide(L)'
;MLYRKRRERAKDYGLDATVFTQVYRGLEGEDQRTNQAVNETRGKILTYRGKVINSVFHATCGGRTEEARNVWPGSEEPYLKSIFCTFCKGSPYYEWEERIKERDLRSILEEKGLGLSRIKEIETTEKSPSGRAVKIAIKQRRKTQFLRANNFRLFAGPELIRSTLFTISKEKNKFVFEGYGWGHGVGMCQWGAKGMAEKGKDYKEILKHYYTGVKIEKVY
;
A
#
# COMPACT_ATOMS: atom_id res chain seq x y z
N MET A 1 -3.13 15.47 -2.19
CA MET A 1 -2.80 16.79 -1.60
C MET A 1 -4.02 17.64 -1.19
N LEU A 2 -5.12 17.74 -1.97
CA LEU A 2 -6.31 18.52 -1.54
C LEU A 2 -7.14 17.86 -0.42
N TYR A 3 -7.22 16.53 -0.40
CA TYR A 3 -8.06 15.78 0.55
C TYR A 3 -7.65 16.03 2.03
N ARG A 4 -6.36 15.89 2.36
CA ARG A 4 -5.85 16.14 3.72
C ARG A 4 -5.95 17.61 4.14
N LYS A 5 -5.63 18.57 3.26
CA LYS A 5 -5.78 20.01 3.54
C LYS A 5 -7.21 20.41 3.93
N ARG A 6 -8.23 19.67 3.50
CA ARG A 6 -9.63 19.91 3.90
C ARG A 6 -10.03 19.22 5.21
N ARG A 7 -9.40 18.11 5.61
CA ARG A 7 -9.68 17.41 6.88
C ARG A 7 -8.81 17.88 8.05
N GLU A 8 -7.59 18.35 7.77
CA GLU A 8 -6.61 18.78 8.77
C GLU A 8 -6.38 20.29 8.65
N ARG A 9 -7.35 21.11 9.10
CA ARG A 9 -7.24 22.58 9.14
C ARG A 9 -6.16 23.12 10.10
N ALA A 10 -5.41 22.25 10.80
CA ALA A 10 -4.56 22.61 11.94
C ALA A 10 -3.07 22.24 11.77
N LYS A 11 -2.58 21.95 10.57
CA LYS A 11 -1.14 21.75 10.30
C LYS A 11 -0.69 22.55 9.08
N ASP A 12 0.38 23.31 9.23
CA ASP A 12 0.96 24.22 8.21
C ASP A 12 1.58 23.49 7.00
N TYR A 13 1.60 22.15 7.01
CA TYR A 13 2.18 21.33 5.95
C TYR A 13 1.24 20.20 5.52
N GLY A 14 1.02 20.09 4.21
CA GLY A 14 0.15 19.07 3.58
C GLY A 14 0.89 17.78 3.16
N LEU A 15 2.14 17.61 3.57
CA LEU A 15 3.02 16.49 3.25
C LEU A 15 3.76 16.04 4.51
N ASP A 16 3.81 14.73 4.74
CA ASP A 16 4.71 14.05 5.68
C ASP A 16 5.65 13.13 4.88
N ALA A 17 6.64 12.51 5.52
CA ALA A 17 7.60 11.58 4.87
C ALA A 17 7.20 10.11 5.07
N THR A 18 5.90 9.81 5.05
CA THR A 18 5.39 8.44 5.23
C THR A 18 4.83 7.88 3.92
N VAL A 19 4.52 6.59 3.87
CA VAL A 19 3.84 5.94 2.72
C VAL A 19 2.45 6.50 2.39
N PHE A 20 1.99 7.53 3.12
CA PHE A 20 0.75 8.26 2.87
C PHE A 20 0.92 9.46 1.95
N THR A 21 2.14 9.78 1.52
CA THR A 21 2.45 10.95 0.70
C THR A 21 3.39 10.62 -0.45
N GLN A 22 3.32 11.48 -1.45
CA GLN A 22 4.06 11.40 -2.70
C GLN A 22 5.57 11.39 -2.42
N VAL A 23 6.31 10.49 -3.08
CA VAL A 23 7.77 10.58 -3.16
C VAL A 23 8.09 11.84 -3.96
N TYR A 24 8.49 12.91 -3.29
CA TYR A 24 9.00 14.14 -3.90
C TYR A 24 10.52 14.10 -3.86
N ARG A 25 11.17 13.99 -5.03
CA ARG A 25 12.63 13.90 -5.16
C ARG A 25 13.32 15.27 -5.34
N GLY A 26 12.62 16.39 -5.17
CA GLY A 26 13.16 17.73 -5.42
C GLY A 26 13.23 18.11 -6.91
N LEU A 27 13.66 19.35 -7.19
CA LEU A 27 13.77 19.97 -8.53
C LEU A 27 14.73 19.22 -9.47
N GLU A 28 15.70 18.47 -8.94
CA GLU A 28 16.68 17.70 -9.74
C GLU A 28 16.11 16.38 -10.31
N GLY A 29 14.88 16.00 -9.92
CA GLY A 29 14.16 14.84 -10.45
C GLY A 29 13.16 15.15 -11.57
N GLU A 30 13.14 16.40 -12.07
CA GLU A 30 12.22 16.83 -13.12
C GLU A 30 12.67 16.34 -14.51
N ASP A 31 11.90 15.40 -15.07
CA ASP A 31 12.03 14.98 -16.46
C ASP A 31 11.01 15.78 -17.30
N GLN A 32 11.38 16.21 -18.51
CA GLN A 32 10.48 16.94 -19.41
C GLN A 32 9.16 16.19 -19.63
N ARG A 33 9.17 14.85 -19.66
CA ARG A 33 7.97 14.02 -19.79
C ARG A 33 7.07 14.12 -18.56
N THR A 34 7.66 14.15 -17.36
CA THR A 34 6.88 14.35 -16.13
C THR A 34 6.30 15.75 -16.04
N ASN A 35 7.03 16.77 -16.48
CA ASN A 35 6.56 18.16 -16.53
C ASN A 35 5.42 18.33 -17.54
N GLN A 36 5.55 17.71 -18.72
CA GLN A 36 4.47 17.66 -19.71
C GLN A 36 3.22 16.97 -19.14
N ALA A 37 3.35 15.80 -18.51
CA ALA A 37 2.22 15.10 -17.91
C ALA A 37 1.51 15.94 -16.82
N VAL A 38 2.27 16.66 -15.99
CA VAL A 38 1.73 17.61 -15.01
C VAL A 38 0.98 18.75 -15.71
N ASN A 39 1.57 19.34 -16.75
CA ASN A 39 0.95 20.44 -17.49
C ASN A 39 -0.34 20.01 -18.22
N GLU A 40 -0.35 18.83 -18.86
CA GLU A 40 -1.52 18.27 -19.54
C GLU A 40 -2.67 17.89 -18.57
N THR A 41 -2.33 17.68 -17.31
CA THR A 41 -3.29 17.38 -16.24
C THR A 41 -3.52 18.56 -15.28
N ARG A 42 -3.02 19.75 -15.62
CA ARG A 42 -3.16 20.95 -14.80
C ARG A 42 -4.63 21.24 -14.49
N GLY A 43 -4.90 21.50 -13.21
CA GLY A 43 -6.24 21.79 -12.71
C GLY A 43 -7.18 20.58 -12.68
N LYS A 44 -6.75 19.37 -13.05
CA LYS A 44 -7.60 18.18 -13.01
C LYS A 44 -7.50 17.49 -11.64
N ILE A 45 -8.65 17.20 -11.05
CA ILE A 45 -8.78 16.49 -9.77
C ILE A 45 -9.75 15.32 -9.92
N LEU A 46 -9.60 14.35 -9.01
CA LEU A 46 -10.56 13.27 -8.85
C LEU A 46 -11.57 13.59 -7.76
N THR A 47 -12.85 13.46 -8.08
CA THR A 47 -13.96 13.67 -7.14
C THR A 47 -14.90 12.48 -7.10
N TYR A 48 -15.54 12.27 -5.96
CA TYR A 48 -16.64 11.33 -5.77
C TYR A 48 -17.78 12.08 -5.08
N ARG A 49 -18.96 12.10 -5.72
CA ARG A 49 -20.13 12.89 -5.24
C ARG A 49 -19.77 14.36 -4.92
N GLY A 50 -19.02 15.00 -5.82
CA GLY A 50 -18.61 16.41 -5.69
C GLY A 50 -17.54 16.70 -4.62
N LYS A 51 -17.01 15.68 -3.94
CA LYS A 51 -15.94 15.81 -2.95
C LYS A 51 -14.64 15.26 -3.50
N VAL A 52 -13.52 15.95 -3.26
CA VAL A 52 -12.18 15.45 -3.62
C VAL A 52 -11.93 14.11 -2.95
N ILE A 53 -11.41 13.15 -3.70
CA ILE A 53 -11.12 11.82 -3.17
C ILE A 53 -9.76 11.74 -2.46
N ASN A 54 -9.60 10.74 -1.61
CA ASN A 54 -8.32 10.22 -1.19
C ASN A 54 -7.72 9.30 -2.27
N SER A 55 -6.88 9.86 -3.13
CA SER A 55 -6.26 9.16 -4.26
C SER A 55 -4.98 8.40 -3.85
N VAL A 56 -5.08 7.47 -2.89
CA VAL A 56 -3.94 6.64 -2.48
C VAL A 56 -3.47 5.74 -3.62
N PHE A 57 -2.17 5.43 -3.63
CA PHE A 57 -1.53 4.59 -4.64
C PHE A 57 -0.40 3.78 -4.01
N HIS A 58 0.01 2.71 -4.69
CA HIS A 58 1.08 1.82 -4.24
C HIS A 58 1.85 1.24 -5.44
N ALA A 59 3.02 0.66 -5.20
CA ALA A 59 3.91 0.20 -6.27
C ALA A 59 3.32 -0.95 -7.09
N THR A 60 2.97 -2.07 -6.45
CA THR A 60 2.47 -3.27 -7.17
C THR A 60 1.43 -4.01 -6.33
N CYS A 61 0.26 -4.32 -6.90
CA CYS A 61 -0.82 -4.96 -6.16
C CYS A 61 -0.74 -6.50 -6.10
N GLY A 62 0.14 -7.16 -6.84
CA GLY A 62 0.21 -8.62 -6.82
C GLY A 62 -1.08 -9.30 -7.35
N GLY A 63 -1.73 -8.69 -8.35
CA GLY A 63 -2.89 -9.27 -9.05
C GLY A 63 -4.26 -8.75 -8.62
N ARG A 64 -4.39 -8.18 -7.42
CA ARG A 64 -5.66 -7.60 -6.93
C ARG A 64 -5.40 -6.47 -5.93
N THR A 65 -6.12 -5.36 -6.05
CA THR A 65 -6.09 -4.26 -5.07
C THR A 65 -6.91 -4.60 -3.82
N GLU A 66 -6.78 -3.81 -2.77
CA GLU A 66 -7.43 -3.99 -1.49
C GLU A 66 -8.48 -2.89 -1.23
N GLU A 67 -9.54 -3.26 -0.52
CA GLU A 67 -10.52 -2.31 -0.01
C GLU A 67 -9.95 -1.54 1.20
N ALA A 68 -10.13 -0.22 1.21
CA ALA A 68 -9.48 0.66 2.18
C ALA A 68 -9.71 0.25 3.65
N ARG A 69 -10.91 -0.20 4.01
CA ARG A 69 -11.26 -0.62 5.38
C ARG A 69 -10.44 -1.79 5.92
N ASN A 70 -9.95 -2.66 5.03
CA ASN A 70 -9.16 -3.83 5.41
C ASN A 70 -7.72 -3.42 5.78
N VAL A 71 -7.25 -2.29 5.26
CA VAL A 71 -5.95 -1.71 5.63
C VAL A 71 -6.10 -0.71 6.79
N TRP A 72 -7.04 0.22 6.66
CA TRP A 72 -7.32 1.30 7.60
C TRP A 72 -8.74 1.17 8.17
N PRO A 73 -8.90 0.61 9.38
CA PRO A 73 -10.20 0.52 10.05
C PRO A 73 -10.90 1.87 10.14
N GLY A 74 -12.23 1.87 9.91
CA GLY A 74 -13.03 3.11 9.88
C GLY A 74 -12.93 3.91 8.58
N SER A 75 -12.20 3.42 7.57
CA SER A 75 -12.22 4.04 6.24
C SER A 75 -13.56 3.80 5.54
N GLU A 76 -14.29 4.87 5.24
CA GLU A 76 -15.58 4.86 4.57
C GLU A 76 -15.52 5.22 3.08
N GLU A 77 -14.34 5.16 2.45
CA GLU A 77 -14.14 5.62 1.08
C GLU A 77 -14.74 4.65 0.04
N PRO A 78 -15.90 4.96 -0.56
CA PRO A 78 -16.65 4.00 -1.37
C PRO A 78 -16.00 3.73 -2.74
N TYR A 79 -15.09 4.61 -3.16
CA TYR A 79 -14.33 4.52 -4.41
C TYR A 79 -13.02 3.71 -4.27
N LEU A 80 -12.59 3.38 -3.05
CA LEU A 80 -11.41 2.56 -2.79
C LEU A 80 -11.78 1.09 -2.58
N LYS A 81 -12.22 0.46 -3.68
CA LYS A 81 -12.65 -0.95 -3.70
C LYS A 81 -11.54 -1.87 -4.18
N SER A 82 -11.66 -3.14 -3.79
CA SER A 82 -10.81 -4.21 -4.30
C SER A 82 -11.22 -4.56 -5.73
N ILE A 83 -10.29 -4.42 -6.67
CA ILE A 83 -10.45 -4.77 -8.08
C ILE A 83 -9.33 -5.71 -8.53
N PHE A 84 -9.61 -6.56 -9.50
CA PHE A 84 -8.58 -7.36 -10.17
C PHE A 84 -7.69 -6.48 -11.03
N CYS A 85 -6.39 -6.78 -11.05
CA CYS A 85 -5.38 -6.04 -11.81
C CYS A 85 -4.49 -7.02 -12.56
N THR A 86 -4.82 -7.23 -13.84
CA THR A 86 -4.08 -8.13 -14.73
C THR A 86 -2.88 -7.45 -15.40
N PHE A 87 -2.64 -6.16 -15.11
CA PHE A 87 -1.64 -5.33 -15.78
C PHE A 87 -0.30 -5.24 -15.04
N CYS A 88 -0.22 -5.72 -13.78
CA CYS A 88 0.97 -5.54 -12.96
C CYS A 88 1.94 -6.73 -12.94
N LYS A 89 1.67 -7.79 -13.72
CA LYS A 89 2.51 -9.01 -13.77
C LYS A 89 3.95 -8.75 -14.24
N GLY A 90 4.16 -7.74 -15.09
CA GLY A 90 5.50 -7.34 -15.54
C GLY A 90 6.32 -6.56 -14.51
N SER A 91 5.82 -6.38 -13.28
CA SER A 91 6.56 -5.71 -12.22
C SER A 91 7.67 -6.62 -11.68
N PRO A 92 8.90 -6.12 -11.48
CA PRO A 92 9.95 -6.87 -10.78
C PRO A 92 9.61 -7.11 -9.29
N TYR A 93 8.56 -6.45 -8.80
CA TYR A 93 8.06 -6.58 -7.43
C TYR A 93 6.74 -7.35 -7.36
N TYR A 94 6.36 -8.04 -8.45
CA TYR A 94 5.12 -8.81 -8.50
C TYR A 94 5.15 -9.97 -7.51
N GLU A 95 6.27 -10.66 -7.43
CA GLU A 95 6.56 -11.76 -6.51
C GLU A 95 7.79 -11.42 -5.68
N TRP A 96 7.81 -11.89 -4.44
CA TRP A 96 8.96 -11.73 -3.56
C TRP A 96 8.99 -12.83 -2.51
N GLU A 97 10.20 -13.10 -2.04
CA GLU A 97 10.46 -14.01 -0.94
C GLU A 97 11.47 -13.35 -0.01
N GLU A 98 11.24 -13.41 1.30
CA GLU A 98 12.24 -12.98 2.27
C GLU A 98 12.40 -13.96 3.43
N ARG A 99 13.66 -14.23 3.79
CA ARG A 99 14.04 -15.13 4.89
C ARG A 99 14.70 -14.33 6.01
N ILE A 100 13.99 -14.16 7.12
CA ILE A 100 14.44 -13.33 8.23
C ILE A 100 14.75 -14.20 9.44
N LYS A 101 15.94 -14.07 10.04
CA LYS A 101 16.24 -14.77 11.30
C LYS A 101 15.30 -14.26 12.39
N GLU A 102 14.82 -15.17 13.23
CA GLU A 102 13.91 -14.84 14.33
C GLU A 102 14.49 -13.76 15.26
N ARG A 103 15.79 -13.83 15.56
CA ARG A 103 16.49 -12.82 16.37
C ARG A 103 16.42 -11.43 15.73
N ASP A 104 16.68 -11.33 14.43
CA ASP A 104 16.74 -10.05 13.72
C ASP A 104 15.33 -9.45 13.60
N LEU A 105 14.34 -10.28 13.22
CA LEU A 105 12.93 -9.86 13.18
C LEU A 105 12.46 -9.41 14.57
N ARG A 106 12.81 -10.17 15.62
CA ARG A 106 12.47 -9.83 17.00
C ARG A 106 13.08 -8.49 17.40
N SER A 107 14.37 -8.26 17.13
CA SER A 107 15.04 -6.99 17.44
C SER A 107 14.38 -5.80 16.74
N ILE A 108 14.08 -5.91 15.44
CA ILE A 108 13.38 -4.87 14.67
C ILE A 108 12.03 -4.52 15.30
N LEU A 109 11.25 -5.53 15.68
CA LEU A 109 9.93 -5.34 16.28
C LEU A 109 10.01 -4.84 17.74
N GLU A 110 11.05 -5.22 18.49
CA GLU A 110 11.31 -4.73 19.84
C GLU A 110 11.65 -3.23 19.85
N GLU A 111 12.42 -2.75 18.87
CA GLU A 111 12.70 -1.32 18.68
C GLU A 111 11.44 -0.49 18.43
N LYS A 112 10.36 -1.11 17.96
CA LYS A 112 9.04 -0.47 17.79
C LYS A 112 8.14 -0.59 19.03
N GLY A 113 8.65 -1.15 20.14
CA GLY A 113 7.97 -1.18 21.44
C GLY A 113 7.07 -2.40 21.67
N LEU A 114 7.17 -3.47 20.88
CA LEU A 114 6.29 -4.65 21.00
C LEU A 114 6.62 -5.59 22.20
N GLY A 115 7.70 -5.28 22.95
CA GLY A 115 8.09 -6.01 24.16
C GLY A 115 8.14 -7.52 23.95
N LEU A 116 8.82 -7.98 22.90
CA LEU A 116 8.83 -9.37 22.52
C LEU A 116 9.85 -10.19 23.36
N SER A 117 9.54 -11.46 23.54
CA SER A 117 10.46 -12.55 23.85
C SER A 117 10.57 -13.44 22.61
N ARG A 118 11.38 -14.50 22.67
CA ARG A 118 11.59 -15.44 21.56
C ARG A 118 10.27 -15.82 20.87
N ILE A 119 10.21 -15.55 19.57
CA ILE A 119 9.05 -15.81 18.73
C ILE A 119 9.06 -17.29 18.34
N LYS A 120 8.00 -18.01 18.70
CA LYS A 120 7.84 -19.42 18.36
C LYS A 120 7.22 -19.57 16.98
N GLU A 121 6.20 -18.79 16.67
CA GLU A 121 5.44 -18.91 15.44
C GLU A 121 4.80 -17.55 15.12
N ILE A 122 4.62 -17.27 13.82
CA ILE A 122 3.84 -16.15 13.33
C ILE A 122 2.84 -16.73 12.33
N GLU A 123 1.56 -16.47 12.53
CA GLU A 123 0.51 -16.96 11.64
C GLU A 123 -0.46 -15.84 11.26
N THR A 124 -1.05 -15.95 10.08
CA THR A 124 -2.14 -15.08 9.65
C THR A 124 -3.46 -15.60 10.24
N THR A 125 -4.12 -14.79 11.05
CA THR A 125 -5.36 -15.17 11.74
C THR A 125 -6.62 -14.67 11.02
N GLU A 126 -6.48 -13.66 10.16
CA GLU A 126 -7.58 -13.11 9.38
C GLU A 126 -7.06 -12.67 8.01
N LYS A 127 -7.77 -13.04 6.94
CA LYS A 127 -7.50 -12.58 5.57
C LYS A 127 -8.69 -11.81 5.03
N SER A 128 -8.41 -10.80 4.20
CA SER A 128 -9.43 -10.10 3.44
C SER A 128 -9.88 -10.94 2.23
N PRO A 129 -10.98 -10.58 1.55
CA PRO A 129 -11.36 -11.19 0.28
C PRO A 129 -10.30 -11.06 -0.83
N SER A 130 -9.34 -10.13 -0.70
CA SER A 130 -8.22 -10.01 -1.65
C SER A 130 -7.08 -11.01 -1.37
N GLY A 131 -7.19 -11.80 -0.29
CA GLY A 131 -6.18 -12.76 0.15
C GLY A 131 -5.10 -12.17 1.07
N ARG A 132 -5.11 -10.85 1.28
CA ARG A 132 -4.16 -10.16 2.16
C ARG A 132 -4.42 -10.49 3.63
N ALA A 133 -3.36 -10.68 4.39
CA ALA A 133 -3.43 -10.72 5.84
C ALA A 133 -4.00 -9.39 6.36
N VAL A 134 -5.01 -9.49 7.22
CA VAL A 134 -5.60 -8.37 7.97
C VAL A 134 -5.08 -8.37 9.40
N LYS A 135 -5.03 -9.55 10.02
CA LYS A 135 -4.47 -9.77 11.36
C LYS A 135 -3.47 -10.91 11.36
N ILE A 136 -2.47 -10.77 12.21
CA ILE A 136 -1.49 -11.82 12.51
C ILE A 136 -1.44 -12.07 14.00
N ALA A 137 -1.05 -13.29 14.38
CA ALA A 137 -0.69 -13.66 15.73
C ALA A 137 0.81 -13.96 15.81
N ILE A 138 1.49 -13.33 16.76
CA ILE A 138 2.88 -13.62 17.13
C ILE A 138 2.84 -14.47 18.40
N LYS A 139 3.05 -15.78 18.26
CA LYS A 139 3.05 -16.74 19.37
C LYS A 139 4.42 -16.79 20.03
N GLN A 140 4.44 -16.67 21.34
CA GLN A 140 5.62 -16.71 22.18
C GLN A 140 5.40 -17.77 23.27
N ARG A 141 6.42 -18.07 24.07
CA ARG A 141 6.29 -19.18 25.05
C ARG A 141 5.15 -18.98 26.06
N ARG A 142 4.93 -17.73 26.50
CA ARG A 142 3.98 -17.39 27.58
C ARG A 142 2.85 -16.46 27.15
N LYS A 143 2.91 -15.91 25.94
CA LYS A 143 1.92 -14.93 25.43
C LYS A 143 1.76 -15.05 23.93
N THR A 144 0.59 -14.69 23.44
CA THR A 144 0.33 -14.48 22.02
C THR A 144 -0.08 -13.03 21.84
N GLN A 145 0.58 -12.33 20.91
CA GLN A 145 0.25 -10.95 20.60
C GLN A 145 -0.44 -10.87 19.25
N PHE A 146 -1.54 -10.14 19.17
CA PHE A 146 -2.30 -9.93 17.95
C PHE A 146 -2.03 -8.53 17.39
N LEU A 147 -1.76 -8.45 16.10
CA LEU A 147 -1.46 -7.19 15.42
C LEU A 147 -2.19 -7.14 14.09
N ARG A 148 -2.48 -5.93 13.62
CA ARG A 148 -2.83 -5.75 12.21
C ARG A 148 -1.62 -6.07 11.34
N ALA A 149 -1.83 -6.82 10.28
CA ALA A 149 -0.74 -7.20 9.36
C ALA A 149 -0.05 -5.98 8.74
N ASN A 150 -0.82 -4.92 8.44
CA ASN A 150 -0.23 -3.68 7.92
C ASN A 150 0.68 -2.99 8.95
N ASN A 151 0.37 -3.05 10.25
CA ASN A 151 1.26 -2.50 11.28
C ASN A 151 2.52 -3.34 11.40
N PHE A 152 2.39 -4.67 11.40
CA PHE A 152 3.54 -5.57 11.37
C PHE A 152 4.47 -5.28 10.19
N ARG A 153 3.90 -5.12 8.99
CA ARG A 153 4.63 -4.72 7.77
C ARG A 153 5.41 -3.42 7.96
N LEU A 154 4.75 -2.37 8.49
CA LEU A 154 5.38 -1.07 8.70
C LEU A 154 6.47 -1.12 9.79
N PHE A 155 6.28 -1.93 10.83
CA PHE A 155 7.25 -2.11 11.90
C PHE A 155 8.47 -2.92 11.46
N ALA A 156 8.24 -4.02 10.73
CA ALA A 156 9.31 -4.85 10.17
C ALA A 156 10.11 -4.11 9.09
N GLY A 157 9.48 -3.14 8.42
CA GLY A 157 10.08 -2.38 7.32
C GLY A 157 9.46 -2.79 5.97
N PRO A 158 8.92 -1.84 5.20
CA PRO A 158 8.36 -2.07 3.86
C PRO A 158 9.30 -2.69 2.83
N GLU A 159 10.62 -2.67 3.07
CA GLU A 159 11.63 -3.30 2.21
C GLU A 159 11.74 -4.81 2.46
N LEU A 160 11.62 -5.23 3.73
CA LEU A 160 11.68 -6.62 4.17
C LEU A 160 10.33 -7.32 3.98
N ILE A 161 9.25 -6.63 4.36
CA ILE A 161 7.88 -7.12 4.18
C ILE A 161 7.20 -6.21 3.17
N ARG A 162 7.25 -6.59 1.88
CA ARG A 162 6.85 -5.70 0.79
C ARG A 162 5.35 -5.44 0.75
N SER A 163 4.53 -6.42 1.09
CA SER A 163 3.06 -6.30 1.17
C SER A 163 2.47 -7.12 2.32
N THR A 164 1.14 -7.12 2.46
CA THR A 164 0.43 -8.06 3.35
C THR A 164 -0.17 -9.25 2.60
N LEU A 165 0.11 -9.38 1.29
CA LEU A 165 -0.30 -10.53 0.50
C LEU A 165 0.83 -11.55 0.53
N PHE A 166 0.89 -12.33 1.61
CA PHE A 166 1.94 -13.33 1.81
C PHE A 166 1.43 -14.58 2.54
N THR A 167 2.22 -15.63 2.48
CA THR A 167 2.24 -16.77 3.40
C THR A 167 3.43 -16.64 4.35
N ILE A 168 3.32 -17.26 5.52
CA ILE A 168 4.42 -17.33 6.49
C ILE A 168 4.68 -18.80 6.77
N SER A 169 5.96 -19.20 6.71
CA SER A 169 6.42 -20.49 7.19
C SER A 169 7.65 -20.31 8.08
N LYS A 170 8.03 -21.37 8.81
CA LYS A 170 9.17 -21.35 9.72
C LYS A 170 10.18 -22.43 9.34
N GLU A 171 11.42 -22.00 9.14
CA GLU A 171 12.56 -22.88 8.87
C GLU A 171 13.59 -22.75 9.99
N LYS A 172 13.65 -23.73 10.90
CA LYS A 172 14.56 -23.74 12.07
C LYS A 172 14.48 -22.44 12.89
N ASN A 173 15.39 -21.50 12.66
CA ASN A 173 15.50 -20.20 13.34
C ASN A 173 15.17 -19.01 12.42
N LYS A 174 14.56 -19.24 11.26
CA LYS A 174 14.13 -18.21 10.31
C LYS A 174 12.62 -18.27 10.08
N PHE A 175 12.03 -17.12 9.79
CA PHE A 175 10.71 -17.01 9.20
C PHE A 175 10.87 -16.74 7.70
N VAL A 176 10.11 -17.46 6.89
CA VAL A 176 10.08 -17.29 5.45
C VAL A 176 8.73 -16.66 5.09
N PHE A 177 8.80 -15.56 4.37
CA PHE A 177 7.66 -14.83 3.85
C PHE A 177 7.69 -14.95 2.34
N GLU A 178 6.69 -15.57 1.74
CA GLU A 178 6.50 -15.61 0.29
C GLU A 178 5.28 -14.77 -0.03
N GLY A 179 5.44 -13.78 -0.88
CA GLY A 179 4.37 -12.82 -1.10
C GLY A 179 4.37 -12.20 -2.47
N TYR A 180 3.34 -11.37 -2.68
CA TYR A 180 3.06 -10.74 -3.94
C TYR A 180 2.85 -9.24 -3.76
N GLY A 181 3.36 -8.46 -4.71
CA GLY A 181 3.23 -7.02 -4.75
C GLY A 181 4.02 -6.27 -3.69
N TRP A 182 3.96 -4.95 -3.78
CA TRP A 182 4.62 -4.02 -2.89
C TRP A 182 3.71 -2.84 -2.58
N GLY A 183 3.46 -2.65 -1.29
CA GLY A 183 2.69 -1.54 -0.74
C GLY A 183 1.42 -1.99 -0.04
N HIS A 184 0.60 -1.01 0.35
CA HIS A 184 -0.64 -1.27 1.08
C HIS A 184 -1.75 -1.87 0.20
N GLY A 185 -1.63 -1.81 -1.13
CA GLY A 185 -2.54 -2.47 -2.07
C GLY A 185 -3.84 -1.72 -2.37
N VAL A 186 -4.10 -0.57 -1.73
CA VAL A 186 -5.35 0.21 -1.90
C VAL A 186 -5.19 1.24 -3.02
N GLY A 187 -6.27 1.50 -3.77
CA GLY A 187 -6.29 2.50 -4.82
C GLY A 187 -5.44 2.10 -6.03
N MET A 188 -4.70 3.06 -6.60
CA MET A 188 -3.99 2.85 -7.87
C MET A 188 -2.70 2.05 -7.71
N CYS A 189 -2.57 0.99 -8.51
CA CYS A 189 -1.32 0.22 -8.66
C CYS A 189 -0.44 0.90 -9.72
N GLN A 190 0.75 1.40 -9.35
CA GLN A 190 1.64 2.14 -10.27
C GLN A 190 2.09 1.27 -11.45
N TRP A 191 2.55 0.04 -11.18
CA TRP A 191 2.92 -0.90 -12.25
C TRP A 191 1.73 -1.36 -13.08
N GLY A 192 0.54 -1.41 -12.47
CA GLY A 192 -0.69 -1.70 -13.21
C GLY A 192 -1.12 -0.55 -14.11
N ALA A 193 -0.98 0.71 -13.66
CA ALA A 193 -1.18 1.90 -14.47
C ALA A 193 -0.19 1.95 -15.66
N LYS A 194 1.10 1.65 -15.42
CA LYS A 194 2.10 1.49 -16.50
C LYS A 194 1.67 0.43 -17.51
N GLY A 195 1.31 -0.77 -17.05
CA GLY A 195 0.87 -1.85 -17.95
C GLY A 195 -0.44 -1.56 -18.69
N MET A 196 -1.33 -0.73 -18.12
CA MET A 196 -2.50 -0.21 -18.84
C MET A 196 -2.10 0.81 -19.91
N ALA A 197 -1.19 1.74 -19.59
CA ALA A 197 -0.70 2.75 -20.53
C ALA A 197 0.07 2.10 -21.71
N GLU A 198 0.88 1.08 -21.46
CA GLU A 198 1.56 0.28 -22.49
C GLU A 198 0.57 -0.45 -23.42
N LYS A 199 -0.66 -0.67 -22.96
CA LYS A 199 -1.77 -1.21 -23.77
C LYS A 199 -2.65 -0.11 -24.39
N GLY A 200 -2.17 1.13 -24.43
CA GLY A 200 -2.84 2.26 -25.07
C GLY A 200 -3.98 2.88 -24.25
N LYS A 201 -4.13 2.54 -22.96
CA LYS A 201 -5.14 3.15 -22.10
C LYS A 201 -4.73 4.55 -21.69
N ASP A 202 -5.66 5.50 -21.79
CA ASP A 202 -5.41 6.86 -21.35
C ASP A 202 -5.48 7.00 -19.82
N TYR A 203 -5.03 8.13 -19.29
CA TYR A 203 -5.04 8.36 -17.84
C TYR A 203 -6.46 8.35 -17.26
N LYS A 204 -7.49 8.71 -18.02
CA LYS A 204 -8.88 8.74 -17.55
C LYS A 204 -9.39 7.32 -17.34
N GLU A 205 -9.11 6.42 -18.28
CA GLU A 205 -9.40 5.00 -18.19
C GLU A 205 -8.67 4.36 -17.00
N ILE A 206 -7.38 4.68 -16.83
CA ILE A 206 -6.57 4.18 -15.71
C ILE A 206 -7.15 4.63 -14.36
N LEU A 207 -7.43 5.92 -14.20
CA LEU A 207 -7.96 6.44 -12.93
C LEU A 207 -9.37 5.88 -12.63
N LYS A 208 -10.24 5.79 -13.64
CA LYS A 208 -11.58 5.20 -13.47
C LYS A 208 -11.55 3.69 -13.21
N HIS A 209 -10.51 2.99 -13.68
CA HIS A 209 -10.30 1.59 -13.33
C HIS A 209 -10.02 1.44 -11.84
N TYR A 210 -9.05 2.19 -11.30
CA TYR A 210 -8.60 2.05 -9.90
C TYR A 210 -9.48 2.73 -8.85
N TYR A 211 -10.22 3.76 -9.24
CA TYR A 211 -11.09 4.51 -8.33
C TYR A 211 -12.55 4.42 -8.80
N THR A 212 -13.36 3.62 -8.12
CA THR A 212 -14.71 3.29 -8.57
C THR A 212 -15.67 4.48 -8.45
N GLY A 213 -16.38 4.81 -9.54
CA GLY A 213 -17.43 5.84 -9.53
C GLY A 213 -16.94 7.28 -9.41
N VAL A 214 -15.64 7.52 -9.60
CA VAL A 214 -15.07 8.87 -9.55
C VAL A 214 -15.27 9.63 -10.86
N LYS A 215 -15.25 10.96 -10.75
CA LYS A 215 -15.21 11.90 -11.88
C LYS A 215 -13.87 12.59 -11.91
N ILE A 216 -13.45 12.97 -13.12
CA ILE A 216 -12.31 13.86 -13.32
C ILE A 216 -12.88 15.25 -13.59
N GLU A 217 -12.61 16.18 -12.70
CA GLU A 217 -13.11 17.56 -12.77
C GLU A 217 -11.95 18.53 -12.96
N LYS A 218 -12.16 19.58 -13.77
CA LYS A 218 -11.20 20.66 -13.93
C LYS A 218 -11.62 21.82 -13.03
N VAL A 219 -10.73 22.23 -12.14
CA VAL A 219 -11.00 23.29 -11.14
C VAL A 219 -10.42 24.65 -11.52
N TYR A 220 -9.53 24.72 -12.52
CA TYR A 220 -9.03 25.92 -13.18
C TYR A 220 -8.33 25.53 -14.49
#